data_AF-A0A9X2RWU3-F1
#
_entry.id   AF-A0A9X2RWU3-F1
#
_cell.length_a   1.000
_cell.length_b   1.000
_cell.length_c   1.000
_cell.angle_alpha   90.00
_cell.angle_beta   90.00
_cell.angle_gamma   90.00
#
_symmetry.space_group_name_H-M   'P 1'
#
loop_
_entity.id
_entity.type
_entity.pdbx_description
1 polymer ?
#
loop_
_entity_poly.entity_id
_entity_poly.type
_entity_poly.pdbx_seq_one_letter_code
_entity_poly.pdbx_strand_id
1 'polypeptide(L)'
;MPGHIGTIYAATNAVYASRATARTVKLLPDGTVFHDRTAQKIRRQEQGHQYAEAQLIALGAPVPRAGCNPAVWLREALIAVGARNVRHRGAHRYVWRLGRSRREREQIKLGLPAQRPYPKQPDPEPLAI
;
A
#
# COMPACT_ATOMS: atom_id res chain seq x y z
N MET A 1 10.23 10.17 2.03
CA MET A 1 9.82 10.09 3.46
C MET A 1 10.12 8.68 3.96
N PRO A 2 10.72 8.51 5.14
CA PRO A 2 10.97 7.18 5.70
C PRO A 2 9.64 6.43 5.92
N GLY A 3 9.58 5.14 5.58
CA GLY A 3 8.38 4.33 5.73
C GLY A 3 7.93 4.20 7.20
N HIS A 4 6.61 4.08 7.43
CA HIS A 4 6.06 3.96 8.79
C HIS A 4 6.35 2.60 9.42
N ILE A 5 7.14 2.58 10.49
CA ILE A 5 7.54 1.37 11.22
C ILE A 5 6.59 0.98 12.36
N GLY A 6 5.60 1.81 12.67
CA GLY A 6 4.63 1.56 13.74
C GLY A 6 5.10 1.94 15.15
N THR A 7 5.97 2.95 15.27
CA THR A 7 6.43 3.47 16.58
C THR A 7 5.26 3.81 17.51
N ILE A 8 4.21 4.44 16.97
CA ILE A 8 2.99 4.77 17.75
C ILE A 8 2.28 3.51 18.26
N TYR A 9 2.29 2.42 17.48
CA TYR A 9 1.64 1.17 17.86
C TYR A 9 2.45 0.43 18.93
N ALA A 10 3.78 0.42 18.80
CA ALA A 10 4.65 -0.10 19.83
C ALA A 10 4.51 0.67 21.15
N ALA A 11 4.45 2.00 21.10
CA ALA A 11 4.28 2.85 22.27
C ALA A 11 2.91 2.68 22.95
N THR A 12 1.87 2.35 22.19
CA THR A 12 0.50 2.11 22.68
C THR A 12 0.22 0.63 22.99
N ASN A 13 1.27 -0.14 23.33
CA ASN A 13 1.20 -1.55 23.74
C ASN A 13 0.55 -2.51 22.73
N ALA A 14 0.61 -2.18 21.42
CA ALA A 14 0.24 -3.13 20.39
C ALA A 14 1.28 -4.24 20.30
N VAL A 15 0.82 -5.48 20.09
CA VAL A 15 1.70 -6.62 19.82
C VAL A 15 2.10 -6.60 18.35
N TYR A 16 3.41 -6.59 18.07
CA TYR A 16 3.90 -6.79 16.71
C TYR A 16 3.70 -8.25 16.28
N ALA A 17 2.99 -8.46 15.17
CA ALA A 17 2.50 -9.76 14.72
C ALA A 17 2.97 -10.12 13.30
N SER A 18 4.18 -9.68 12.93
CA SER A 18 4.82 -9.81 11.61
C SER A 18 4.34 -8.81 10.55
N ARG A 19 4.58 -9.09 9.27
CA ARG A 19 4.18 -8.25 8.13
C ARG A 19 3.03 -8.90 7.35
N ALA A 20 2.30 -8.05 6.62
CA ALA A 20 1.42 -8.50 5.55
C ALA A 20 2.23 -9.07 4.37
N THR A 21 1.55 -9.69 3.41
CA THR A 21 2.17 -10.27 2.22
C THR A 21 2.99 -9.25 1.43
N ALA A 22 4.24 -9.59 1.13
CA ALA A 22 5.09 -8.79 0.25
C ALA A 22 4.53 -8.77 -1.17
N ARG A 23 4.54 -7.60 -1.81
CA ARG A 23 3.99 -7.41 -3.16
C ARG A 23 4.76 -6.33 -3.90
N THR A 24 4.69 -6.39 -5.22
CA THR A 24 5.11 -5.26 -6.05
C THR A 24 3.97 -4.25 -6.10
N VAL A 25 4.29 -2.98 -5.92
CA VAL A 25 3.35 -1.86 -6.03
C VAL A 25 3.79 -0.92 -7.13
N LYS A 26 2.85 -0.22 -7.74
CA LYS A 26 3.15 0.89 -8.66
C LYS A 26 3.20 2.17 -7.85
N LEU A 27 4.33 2.84 -7.85
CA LEU A 27 4.49 4.16 -7.23
C LEU A 27 4.41 5.23 -8.31
N LEU A 28 3.57 6.23 -8.07
CA LEU A 28 3.45 7.42 -8.91
C LEU A 28 4.52 8.46 -8.51
N PRO A 29 4.82 9.45 -9.36
CA PRO A 29 5.85 10.46 -9.09
C PRO A 29 5.61 11.29 -7.84
N ASP A 30 4.35 11.50 -7.48
CA ASP A 30 3.93 12.21 -6.27
C ASP A 30 4.12 11.38 -4.98
N GLY A 31 4.63 10.15 -5.11
CA GLY A 31 4.88 9.24 -4.00
C GLY A 31 3.66 8.42 -3.58
N THR A 32 2.53 8.54 -4.27
CA THR A 32 1.34 7.74 -3.98
C THR A 32 1.43 6.35 -4.60
N VAL A 33 0.76 5.37 -3.98
CA VAL A 33 0.68 4.00 -4.50
C VAL A 33 -0.55 3.86 -5.38
N PHE A 34 -0.34 3.47 -6.63
CA PHE A 34 -1.42 3.13 -7.55
C PHE A 34 -1.85 1.68 -7.35
N HIS A 35 -3.02 1.49 -6.72
CA HIS A 35 -3.52 0.17 -6.34
C HIS A 35 -4.05 -0.66 -7.52
N ASP A 36 -3.89 -1.99 -7.44
CA ASP A 36 -4.41 -2.93 -8.45
C ASP A 36 -5.93 -2.84 -8.62
N ARG A 37 -6.67 -2.55 -7.53
CA ARG A 37 -8.13 -2.34 -7.62
C ARG A 37 -8.45 -1.09 -8.43
N THR A 38 -7.69 -0.01 -8.26
CA THR A 38 -7.82 1.22 -9.04
C THR A 38 -7.53 0.95 -10.53
N ALA A 39 -6.46 0.20 -10.82
CA ALA A 39 -6.16 -0.25 -12.18
C ALA A 39 -7.30 -1.08 -12.78
N GLN A 40 -7.90 -1.98 -11.99
CA GLN A 40 -9.01 -2.82 -12.43
C GLN A 40 -10.25 -2.00 -12.79
N LYS A 41 -10.58 -0.99 -11.98
CA LYS A 41 -11.70 -0.08 -12.28
C LYS A 41 -11.55 0.57 -13.64
N ILE A 42 -10.35 1.04 -13.99
CA ILE A 42 -10.07 1.62 -15.31
C ILE A 42 -10.21 0.57 -16.41
N ARG A 43 -9.56 -0.58 -16.28
CA ARG A 43 -9.57 -1.64 -17.31
C ARG A 43 -10.98 -2.12 -17.65
N ARG A 44 -11.85 -2.21 -16.64
CA ARG A 44 -13.23 -2.69 -16.76
C ARG A 44 -14.27 -1.58 -16.82
N GLN A 45 -13.82 -0.32 -16.80
CA GLN A 45 -14.68 0.88 -16.74
C GLN A 45 -15.73 0.77 -15.62
N GLU A 46 -15.32 0.27 -14.44
CA GLU A 46 -16.17 0.16 -13.26
C GLU A 46 -16.38 1.52 -12.60
N GLN A 47 -17.41 1.65 -11.75
CA GLN A 47 -17.69 2.86 -11.01
C GLN A 47 -16.45 3.43 -10.27
N GLY A 48 -16.21 4.72 -10.50
CA GLY A 48 -15.06 5.45 -9.98
C GLY A 48 -13.80 5.37 -10.85
N HIS A 49 -13.86 4.77 -12.04
CA HIS A 49 -12.74 4.80 -12.99
C HIS A 49 -12.37 6.24 -13.40
N GLN A 50 -13.36 7.10 -13.67
CA GLN A 50 -13.13 8.50 -14.09
C GLN A 50 -12.25 9.28 -13.12
N TYR A 51 -12.45 9.10 -11.80
CA TYR A 51 -11.62 9.73 -10.78
C TYR A 51 -10.17 9.21 -10.80
N ALA A 52 -9.99 7.92 -11.07
CA ALA A 52 -8.66 7.32 -11.19
C ALA A 52 -7.95 7.77 -12.48
N GLU A 53 -8.69 7.91 -13.58
CA GLU A 53 -8.17 8.46 -14.83
C GLU A 53 -7.75 9.92 -14.66
N ALA A 54 -8.60 10.74 -14.03
CA ALA A 54 -8.32 12.14 -13.74
C ALA A 54 -7.05 12.33 -12.89
N GLN A 55 -6.80 11.46 -11.89
CA GLN A 55 -5.55 11.50 -11.12
C GLN A 55 -4.32 11.24 -11.99
N LEU A 56 -4.38 10.28 -12.92
CA LEU A 56 -3.27 10.02 -13.84
C LEU A 56 -3.07 11.18 -14.82
N ILE A 57 -4.16 11.76 -15.33
CA ILE A 57 -4.12 12.93 -16.23
C ILE A 57 -3.52 14.14 -15.52
N ALA A 58 -3.88 14.38 -14.27
CA ALA A 58 -3.30 15.45 -13.45
C ALA A 58 -1.78 15.28 -13.23
N LEU A 59 -1.29 14.04 -13.29
CA LEU A 59 0.14 13.71 -13.24
C LEU A 59 0.81 13.68 -14.62
N GLY A 60 0.12 14.08 -15.69
CA GLY A 60 0.67 14.18 -17.04
C GLY A 60 0.34 13.02 -17.98
N ALA A 61 -0.57 12.11 -17.62
CA ALA A 61 -1.03 11.08 -18.55
C ALA A 61 -1.83 11.70 -19.73
N PRO A 62 -1.77 11.10 -20.92
CA PRO A 62 -2.62 11.50 -22.02
C PRO A 62 -4.10 11.26 -21.71
N VAL A 63 -4.98 12.12 -22.19
CA VAL A 63 -6.44 11.93 -22.09
C VAL A 63 -6.85 10.73 -22.96
N PRO A 64 -7.70 9.80 -22.47
CA PRO A 64 -8.19 8.67 -23.26
C PRO A 64 -8.94 9.16 -24.52
N ARG A 65 -8.60 8.61 -25.69
CA ARG A 65 -9.35 8.87 -26.93
C ARG A 65 -10.67 8.10 -26.93
N ALA A 66 -11.70 8.66 -27.56
CA ALA A 66 -12.97 7.98 -27.74
C ALA A 66 -12.76 6.61 -28.42
N GLY A 67 -13.37 5.56 -27.88
CA GLY A 67 -13.26 4.19 -28.39
C GLY A 67 -11.91 3.48 -28.14
N CYS A 68 -10.95 4.11 -27.43
CA CYS A 68 -9.70 3.42 -27.10
C CYS A 68 -9.93 2.29 -26.09
N ASN A 69 -9.09 1.26 -26.14
CA ASN A 69 -9.12 0.19 -25.14
C ASN A 69 -8.58 0.72 -23.80
N PRO A 70 -9.38 0.71 -22.70
CA PRO A 70 -8.95 1.26 -21.41
C PRO A 70 -7.71 0.58 -20.81
N ALA A 71 -7.51 -0.70 -21.07
CA ALA A 71 -6.33 -1.41 -20.59
C ALA A 71 -5.05 -0.99 -21.32
N VAL A 72 -5.16 -0.69 -22.62
CA VAL A 72 -4.05 -0.16 -23.43
C VAL A 72 -3.73 1.26 -22.97
N TRP A 73 -4.76 2.11 -22.84
CA TRP A 73 -4.60 3.47 -22.33
C TRP A 73 -3.95 3.49 -20.95
N LEU A 74 -4.39 2.65 -20.01
CA LEU A 74 -3.80 2.60 -18.66
C LEU A 74 -2.30 2.24 -18.69
N ARG A 75 -1.90 1.33 -19.58
CA ARG A 75 -0.49 0.96 -19.74
C ARG A 75 0.32 2.17 -20.20
N GLU A 76 -0.15 2.87 -21.23
CA GLU A 76 0.50 4.07 -21.78
C GLU A 76 0.53 5.21 -20.76
N ALA A 77 -0.58 5.45 -20.07
CA ALA A 77 -0.70 6.45 -19.01
C ALA A 77 0.32 6.23 -17.88
N LEU A 78 0.46 4.99 -17.39
CA LEU A 78 1.43 4.65 -16.34
C LEU A 78 2.88 4.85 -16.80
N ILE A 79 3.18 4.61 -18.08
CA ILE A 79 4.51 4.90 -18.64
C ILE A 79 4.71 6.42 -18.73
N ALA A 80 3.73 7.15 -19.26
CA ALA A 80 3.80 8.60 -19.47
C ALA A 80 4.00 9.37 -18.17
N VAL A 81 3.31 8.99 -17.09
CA VAL A 81 3.51 9.60 -15.77
C VAL A 81 4.79 9.12 -15.09
N GLY A 82 5.57 8.21 -15.66
CA GLY A 82 6.78 7.69 -15.02
C GLY A 82 6.51 6.83 -13.78
N ALA A 83 5.41 6.07 -13.77
CA ALA A 83 5.12 5.16 -12.67
C ALA A 83 6.18 4.05 -12.58
N ARG A 84 6.68 3.80 -11.37
CA ARG A 84 7.73 2.79 -11.12
C ARG A 84 7.20 1.60 -10.34
N ASN A 85 7.70 0.41 -10.67
CA ASN A 85 7.43 -0.79 -9.89
C ASN A 85 8.39 -0.84 -8.69
N VAL A 86 7.84 -0.93 -7.48
CA VAL A 86 8.61 -1.01 -6.25
C VAL A 86 8.24 -2.28 -5.50
N ARG A 87 9.25 -3.07 -5.10
CA ARG A 87 9.03 -4.25 -4.24
C ARG A 87 8.78 -3.79 -2.81
N HIS A 88 7.53 -3.87 -2.37
CA HIS A 88 7.14 -3.58 -0.99
C HIS A 88 7.16 -4.87 -0.14
N ARG A 89 7.86 -4.85 1.00
CA ARG A 89 8.04 -6.02 1.89
C ARG A 89 6.80 -6.39 2.71
N GLY A 90 5.70 -5.65 2.52
CA GLY A 90 4.47 -5.80 3.26
C GLY A 90 4.43 -4.86 4.47
N ALA A 91 3.23 -4.37 4.79
CA ALA A 91 3.02 -3.47 5.91
C ALA A 91 3.22 -4.20 7.25
N HIS A 92 3.75 -3.50 8.25
CA HIS A 92 3.86 -4.04 9.60
C HIS A 92 2.47 -4.25 10.22
N ARG A 93 2.25 -5.44 10.80
CA ARG A 93 1.01 -5.78 11.50
C ARG A 93 1.20 -5.60 12.99
N TYR A 94 0.34 -4.78 13.55
CA TYR A 94 0.23 -4.54 14.97
C TYR A 94 -1.18 -4.87 15.41
N VAL A 95 -1.31 -5.59 16.52
CA VAL A 95 -2.61 -6.06 17.03
C VAL A 95 -2.77 -5.69 18.49
N TRP A 96 -3.98 -5.30 18.88
CA TRP A 96 -4.34 -5.10 20.27
C TRP A 96 -5.15 -6.26 20.79
N ARG A 97 -4.85 -6.65 22.02
CA ARG A 97 -5.73 -7.55 22.78
C ARG A 97 -6.84 -6.70 23.37
N LEU A 98 -8.09 -7.04 23.05
CA LEU A 98 -9.25 -6.26 23.46
C LEU A 98 -9.72 -6.69 24.85
N GLY A 99 -9.62 -5.80 25.84
CA GLY A 99 -10.06 -6.10 27.21
C GLY A 99 -10.11 -4.84 28.05
N ARG A 100 -10.90 -4.88 29.12
CA ARG A 100 -11.08 -3.74 30.05
C ARG A 100 -9.96 -3.68 31.07
N SER A 101 -9.52 -4.84 31.56
CA SER A 101 -8.40 -4.99 32.47
C SER A 101 -7.15 -5.56 31.78
N ARG A 102 -5.97 -5.34 32.37
CA ARG A 102 -4.71 -5.96 31.92
C ARG A 102 -4.81 -7.49 31.89
N ARG A 103 -5.43 -8.08 32.92
CA ARG A 103 -5.60 -9.53 33.06
C ARG A 103 -6.44 -10.13 31.92
N GLU A 104 -7.56 -9.50 31.57
CA GLU A 104 -8.38 -9.91 30.43
C GLU A 104 -7.58 -9.90 29.13
N ARG A 105 -6.82 -8.83 28.89
CA ARG A 105 -5.97 -8.71 27.70
C ARG A 105 -4.91 -9.81 27.67
N GLU A 106 -4.25 -10.09 28.79
CA GLU A 106 -3.21 -11.12 28.87
C GLU A 106 -3.73 -12.53 28.59
N GLN A 107 -4.99 -12.81 28.92
CA GLN A 107 -5.65 -14.11 28.66
C GLN A 107 -6.03 -14.32 27.19
N ILE A 108 -6.15 -13.26 26.39
CA ILE A 108 -6.47 -13.37 24.96
C ILE A 108 -5.30 -13.98 24.21
N LYS A 109 -5.52 -15.19 23.69
CA LYS A 109 -4.60 -15.87 22.78
C LYS A 109 -4.72 -15.24 21.41
N LEU A 110 -3.60 -14.74 20.90
CA LEU A 110 -3.51 -14.28 19.53
C LEU A 110 -3.27 -15.50 18.62
N GLY A 111 -4.04 -15.61 17.53
CA GLY A 111 -3.80 -16.60 16.48
C GLY A 111 -2.55 -16.30 15.63
N LEU A 112 -1.82 -15.23 15.96
CA LEU A 112 -0.57 -14.84 15.34
C LEU A 112 0.53 -14.79 16.42
N PRO A 113 1.74 -15.29 16.12
CA PRO A 113 2.84 -15.22 17.07
C PRO A 113 3.25 -13.76 17.30
N ALA A 114 3.47 -13.40 18.55
CA ALA A 114 4.12 -12.14 18.90
C ALA A 114 5.59 -12.19 18.46
N GLN A 115 6.03 -11.18 17.69
CA GLN A 115 7.41 -11.09 17.21
C GLN A 115 8.17 -9.99 17.94
N ARG A 116 9.42 -10.29 18.30
CA ARG A 116 10.40 -9.38 18.89
C ARG A 116 11.75 -9.55 18.18
N PRO A 117 12.61 -8.52 18.10
CA PRO A 117 12.34 -7.15 18.55
C PRO A 117 11.33 -6.42 17.65
N TYR A 118 10.81 -5.30 18.15
CA TYR A 118 9.96 -4.40 17.35
C TYR A 118 10.82 -3.71 16.28
N PRO A 119 10.27 -3.45 15.08
CA PRO A 119 10.95 -2.64 14.07
C PRO A 119 11.37 -1.28 14.61
N LYS A 120 12.63 -0.90 14.38
CA LYS A 120 13.20 0.40 14.79
C LYS A 120 13.69 1.24 13.63
N GLN A 121 13.82 0.66 12.44
CA GLN A 121 14.30 1.33 11.24
C GLN A 121 13.35 1.00 10.07
N PRO A 122 13.09 1.97 9.19
CA PRO A 122 12.41 1.71 7.93
C PRO A 122 13.16 0.67 7.10
N ASP A 123 12.46 0.07 6.14
CA ASP A 123 13.14 -0.74 5.14
C ASP A 123 14.14 0.12 4.36
N PRO A 124 15.32 -0.43 4.00
CA PRO A 124 16.23 0.25 3.11
C PRO A 124 15.52 0.55 1.79
N GLU A 125 15.81 1.71 1.19
CA GLU A 125 15.25 2.02 -0.11
C GLU A 125 15.64 0.93 -1.13
N PRO A 126 14.69 0.49 -1.97
CA PRO A 126 15.03 -0.44 -3.03
C PRO A 126 16.03 0.24 -3.96
N LEU A 127 17.19 -0.39 -4.14
CA LEU A 127 18.18 0.02 -5.13
C LEU A 127 17.46 0.13 -6.49
N ALA A 128 17.62 1.28 -7.15
CA ALA A 128 17.17 1.43 -8.53
C ALA A 128 17.96 0.42 -9.38
N ILE A 129 17.24 -0.52 -10.00
CA ILE A 129 17.78 -1.42 -11.04
C ILE A 129 17.38 -0.82 -12.38
#